data_AF-A0A2V8WZM9-F1
#
_entry.id   AF-A0A2V8WZM9-F1
#
_cell.length_a   1.000
_cell.length_b   1.000
_cell.length_c   1.000
_cell.angle_alpha   90.00
_cell.angle_beta   90.00
_cell.angle_gamma   90.00
#
_symmetry.space_group_name_H-M   'P 1'
#
loop_
_entity.id
_entity.type
_entity.pdbx_description
1 polymer ?
#
loop_
_entity_poly.entity_id
_entity_poly.type
_entity_poly.pdbx_seq_one_letter_code
_entity_poly.pdbx_strand_id
1 'polypeptide(L)'
;GLIEGKRVVLVDDSIVRGTTSRKIVRMVREVGAKEVHVRISCPPTISPCYYGVDTPTREELIASSNSPEEICRFLGADSLGYLSLPSLRQAVGDTEGKFCTSCYTGMYPTDLVQLEVRESAPNGKSGEPKSSNGSETVPAERPVVVEREG
;
A
#
# COMPACT_ATOMS: atom_id res chain seq x y z
N GLY A 1 -27.55 -9.27 -20.97
CA GLY A 1 -26.43 -10.08 -20.42
C GLY A 1 -26.67 -10.44 -18.95
N LEU A 2 -25.83 -11.31 -18.35
CA LEU A 2 -26.02 -11.81 -16.96
C LEU A 2 -26.13 -10.68 -15.90
N ILE A 3 -25.43 -9.57 -16.13
CA ILE A 3 -25.32 -8.43 -15.20
C ILE A 3 -26.04 -7.16 -15.67
N GLU A 4 -26.66 -7.19 -16.85
CA GLU A 4 -27.34 -6.04 -17.44
C GLU A 4 -28.58 -5.64 -16.61
N GLY A 5 -28.70 -4.34 -16.30
CA GLY A 5 -29.77 -3.78 -15.48
C GLY A 5 -29.69 -4.12 -13.98
N LYS A 6 -28.70 -4.92 -13.55
CA LYS A 6 -28.59 -5.37 -12.15
C LYS A 6 -27.74 -4.42 -11.31
N ARG A 7 -28.01 -4.42 -10.00
CA ARG A 7 -27.10 -3.86 -9.00
C ARG A 7 -26.08 -4.93 -8.61
N VAL A 8 -24.80 -4.63 -8.77
CA VAL A 8 -23.70 -5.59 -8.59
C VAL A 8 -22.88 -5.20 -7.38
N VAL A 9 -22.55 -6.17 -6.53
CA VAL A 9 -21.55 -6.02 -5.48
C VAL A 9 -20.28 -6.74 -5.94
N LEU A 10 -19.19 -6.00 -6.06
CA LEU A 10 -17.85 -6.54 -6.30
C LEU A 10 -17.14 -6.67 -4.97
N VAL A 11 -16.68 -7.87 -4.66
CA VAL A 11 -15.89 -8.15 -3.47
C VAL A 11 -14.45 -8.42 -3.89
N ASP A 12 -13.51 -7.71 -3.28
CA ASP A 12 -12.08 -7.86 -3.52
C ASP A 12 -11.34 -7.98 -2.18
N ASP A 13 -10.14 -8.51 -2.20
CA ASP A 13 -9.39 -8.75 -0.96
C ASP A 13 -8.83 -7.44 -0.37
N SER A 14 -8.35 -6.56 -1.25
CA SER A 14 -7.59 -5.37 -0.92
C SER A 14 -7.63 -4.32 -2.04
N ILE A 15 -7.30 -3.07 -1.71
CA ILE A 15 -7.01 -2.02 -2.70
C ILE A 15 -5.65 -1.42 -2.36
N VAL A 16 -4.68 -1.61 -3.27
CA VAL A 16 -3.32 -1.07 -3.14
C VAL A 16 -3.17 0.24 -3.94
N ARG A 17 -3.07 0.14 -5.27
CA ARG A 17 -3.06 1.30 -6.19
C ARG A 17 -4.44 1.65 -6.76
N GLY A 18 -5.43 0.78 -6.57
CA GLY A 18 -6.79 0.92 -7.12
C GLY A 18 -6.94 0.78 -8.63
N THR A 19 -5.86 0.76 -9.41
CA THR A 19 -5.92 0.71 -10.88
C THR A 19 -6.60 -0.56 -11.42
N THR A 20 -6.38 -1.72 -10.80
CA THR A 20 -7.07 -2.97 -11.14
C THR A 20 -8.56 -2.87 -10.85
N SER A 21 -8.94 -2.52 -9.61
CA SER A 21 -10.34 -2.41 -9.20
C SER A 21 -11.10 -1.37 -10.05
N ARG A 22 -10.47 -0.26 -10.44
CA ARG A 22 -11.04 0.74 -11.36
C ARG A 22 -11.36 0.15 -12.74
N LYS A 23 -10.45 -0.66 -13.30
CA LYS A 23 -10.69 -1.36 -14.57
C LYS A 23 -11.86 -2.34 -14.45
N ILE A 24 -11.95 -3.07 -13.34
CA ILE A 24 -13.04 -4.03 -13.08
C ILE A 24 -14.39 -3.31 -12.97
N VAL A 25 -14.48 -2.24 -12.17
CA VAL A 25 -15.72 -1.43 -12.06
C VAL A 25 -16.16 -0.92 -13.43
N ARG A 26 -15.21 -0.40 -14.23
CA ARG A 26 -15.49 0.05 -15.59
C ARG A 26 -16.06 -1.07 -16.47
N MET A 27 -15.42 -2.23 -16.52
CA MET A 27 -15.90 -3.38 -17.31
C MET A 27 -17.31 -3.80 -16.89
N VAL A 28 -17.60 -3.84 -15.58
CA VAL A 28 -18.92 -4.20 -15.07
C VAL A 28 -19.99 -3.19 -15.48
N ARG A 29 -19.67 -1.89 -15.48
CA ARG A 29 -20.57 -0.85 -16.01
C ARG A 29 -20.76 -0.95 -17.52
N GLU A 30 -19.71 -1.25 -18.29
CA GLU A 30 -19.78 -1.39 -19.75
C GLU A 30 -20.71 -2.54 -20.20
N VAL A 31 -20.90 -3.58 -19.38
CA VAL A 31 -21.86 -4.66 -19.62
C VAL A 31 -23.30 -4.30 -19.16
N GLY A 32 -23.52 -3.05 -18.72
CA GLY A 32 -24.84 -2.50 -18.43
C GLY A 32 -25.32 -2.68 -17.00
N ALA A 33 -24.41 -2.85 -16.02
CA ALA A 33 -24.81 -2.85 -14.61
C ALA A 33 -25.45 -1.50 -14.22
N LYS A 34 -26.59 -1.55 -13.51
CA LYS A 34 -27.31 -0.37 -13.03
C LYS A 34 -26.53 0.35 -11.92
N GLU A 35 -26.01 -0.41 -10.97
CA GLU A 35 -25.17 0.08 -9.86
C GLU A 35 -24.01 -0.90 -9.64
N VAL A 36 -22.87 -0.38 -9.18
CA VAL A 36 -21.67 -1.14 -8.83
C VAL A 36 -21.18 -0.69 -7.46
N HIS A 37 -21.28 -1.57 -6.47
CA HIS A 37 -20.81 -1.35 -5.11
C HIS A 37 -19.57 -2.20 -4.84
N VAL A 38 -18.49 -1.61 -4.35
CA VAL A 38 -17.24 -2.30 -4.06
C VAL A 38 -17.13 -2.59 -2.57
N ARG A 39 -16.76 -3.81 -2.19
CA ARG A 39 -16.54 -4.23 -0.80
C ARG A 39 -15.18 -4.89 -0.66
N ILE A 40 -14.36 -4.37 0.25
CA ILE A 40 -12.98 -4.80 0.45
C ILE A 40 -12.88 -5.53 1.78
N SER A 41 -12.33 -6.74 1.78
CA SER A 41 -12.28 -7.60 2.97
C SER A 41 -11.20 -7.23 4.00
N CYS A 42 -10.57 -6.07 3.86
CA CYS A 42 -9.61 -5.53 4.82
C CYS A 42 -9.82 -4.02 5.02
N PRO A 43 -9.18 -3.42 6.05
CA PRO A 43 -9.06 -1.97 6.17
C PRO A 43 -8.26 -1.37 5.01
N PRO A 44 -8.33 -0.04 4.80
CA PRO A 44 -7.49 0.61 3.81
C PRO A 44 -5.99 0.40 4.09
N THR A 45 -5.23 0.00 3.07
CA THR A 45 -3.77 -0.15 3.14
C THR A 45 -3.11 1.21 2.99
N ILE A 46 -2.69 1.81 4.10
CA ILE A 46 -2.16 3.18 4.16
C ILE A 46 -0.64 3.26 4.28
N SER A 47 0.02 2.14 4.57
CA SER A 47 1.46 2.07 4.77
C SER A 47 2.07 0.83 4.09
N PRO A 48 3.32 0.91 3.61
CA PRO A 48 4.03 -0.24 3.04
C PRO A 48 4.26 -1.32 4.10
N CYS A 49 4.56 -2.54 3.66
CA CYS A 49 5.03 -3.61 4.52
C CYS A 49 6.55 -3.69 4.45
N TYR A 50 7.19 -3.87 5.62
CA TYR A 50 8.63 -4.11 5.73
C TYR A 50 8.97 -5.53 6.23
N TYR A 51 7.97 -6.39 6.34
CA TYR A 51 8.09 -7.75 6.87
C TYR A 51 7.85 -8.84 5.82
N GLY A 52 8.08 -8.51 4.54
CA GLY A 52 8.11 -9.48 3.44
C GLY A 52 6.85 -9.56 2.57
N VAL A 53 5.84 -8.73 2.81
CA VAL A 53 4.74 -8.55 1.84
C VAL A 53 5.18 -7.52 0.80
N ASP A 54 5.07 -7.86 -0.49
CA ASP A 54 5.36 -6.92 -1.57
C ASP A 54 4.28 -5.83 -1.62
N THR A 55 4.67 -4.61 -1.27
CA THR A 55 3.81 -3.43 -1.30
C THR A 55 4.58 -2.27 -1.94
N PRO A 56 3.90 -1.41 -2.71
CA PRO A 56 4.52 -0.24 -3.31
C PRO A 56 4.86 0.82 -2.25
N THR A 57 5.47 1.93 -2.67
CA THR A 57 5.79 3.02 -1.73
C THR A 57 4.52 3.65 -1.16
N ARG A 58 4.67 4.41 -0.06
CA ARG A 58 3.53 5.05 0.60
C ARG A 58 2.76 5.96 -0.36
N GLU A 59 3.45 6.69 -1.22
CA GLU A 59 2.88 7.66 -2.17
C GLU A 59 2.07 6.96 -3.27
N GLU A 60 2.42 5.71 -3.60
CA GLU A 60 1.72 4.90 -4.58
C GLU A 60 0.47 4.22 -4.01
N LEU A 61 0.35 4.08 -2.69
CA LEU A 61 -0.84 3.54 -2.04
C LEU A 61 -1.98 4.55 -2.13
N ILE A 62 -3.08 4.19 -2.79
CA ILE A 62 -4.20 5.12 -2.98
C ILE A 62 -4.80 5.58 -1.64
N ALA A 63 -4.86 4.68 -0.66
CA ALA A 63 -5.43 4.99 0.65
C ALA A 63 -4.50 5.77 1.58
N SER A 64 -3.23 6.01 1.22
CA SER A 64 -2.33 6.83 2.04
C SER A 64 -2.66 8.32 1.98
N SER A 65 -3.34 8.76 0.91
CA SER A 65 -3.61 10.16 0.59
C SER A 65 -5.06 10.44 0.18
N ASN A 66 -5.93 9.42 0.11
CA ASN A 66 -7.33 9.56 -0.27
C ASN A 66 -8.26 8.96 0.79
N SER A 67 -9.34 9.68 1.07
CA SER A 67 -10.48 9.19 1.84
C SER A 67 -11.23 8.07 1.11
N PRO A 68 -12.01 7.22 1.81
CA PRO A 68 -12.86 6.21 1.17
C PRO A 68 -13.79 6.79 0.09
N GLU A 69 -14.30 8.01 0.28
CA GLU A 69 -15.14 8.71 -0.69
C GLU A 69 -14.37 9.09 -1.95
N GLU A 70 -13.14 9.58 -1.81
CA GLU A 70 -12.24 9.88 -2.93
C GLU A 70 -11.86 8.61 -3.70
N ILE A 71 -11.56 7.53 -2.98
CA ILE A 71 -11.28 6.22 -3.59
C ILE A 71 -12.51 5.72 -4.35
N CYS A 72 -13.71 5.81 -3.76
CA CYS A 72 -14.95 5.43 -4.42
C CYS A 72 -15.14 6.17 -5.76
N ARG A 73 -14.90 7.49 -5.77
CA ARG A 73 -14.94 8.31 -6.99
C ARG A 73 -13.87 7.88 -7.99
N PHE A 74 -12.64 7.64 -7.54
CA PHE A 74 -11.54 7.17 -8.39
C PHE A 74 -11.89 5.87 -9.11
N LEU A 75 -12.52 4.92 -8.40
CA LEU A 75 -12.96 3.64 -8.97
C LEU A 75 -14.14 3.79 -9.95
N GLY A 76 -14.94 4.87 -9.82
CA GLY A 76 -16.19 5.04 -10.55
C GLY A 76 -17.34 4.17 -10.00
N ALA A 77 -17.26 3.76 -8.74
CA ALA A 77 -18.28 2.95 -8.07
C ALA A 77 -19.37 3.83 -7.44
N ASP A 78 -20.55 3.26 -7.21
CA ASP A 78 -21.67 3.93 -6.52
C ASP A 78 -21.48 3.95 -5.00
N SER A 79 -20.80 2.93 -4.45
CA SER A 79 -20.36 2.96 -3.05
C SER A 79 -19.12 2.09 -2.86
N LEU A 80 -18.30 2.43 -1.88
CA LEU A 80 -17.16 1.65 -1.42
C LEU A 80 -17.33 1.37 0.07
N GLY A 81 -17.02 0.14 0.50
CA GLY A 81 -16.97 -0.23 1.90
C GLY A 81 -15.72 -1.06 2.18
N TYR A 82 -14.98 -0.69 3.22
CA TYR A 82 -13.86 -1.46 3.75
C TYR A 82 -14.30 -2.23 5.00
N LEU A 83 -13.71 -3.39 5.24
CA LEU A 83 -13.84 -4.06 6.52
C LEU A 83 -13.11 -3.21 7.59
N SER A 84 -13.76 -2.97 8.72
CA SER A 84 -13.13 -2.23 9.81
C SER A 84 -11.98 -3.04 10.43
N LEU A 85 -10.96 -2.37 10.98
CA LEU A 85 -9.87 -3.08 11.67
C LEU A 85 -10.37 -3.94 12.84
N PRO A 86 -11.28 -3.46 13.72
CA PRO A 86 -11.87 -4.31 14.75
C PRO A 86 -12.59 -5.54 14.18
N SER A 87 -13.36 -5.38 13.10
CA SER A 87 -14.06 -6.50 12.45
C SER A 87 -13.09 -7.50 11.81
N LEU A 88 -12.00 -7.03 11.19
CA LEU A 88 -10.97 -7.90 10.65
C LEU A 88 -10.33 -8.72 11.77
N ARG A 89 -9.93 -8.07 12.88
CA ARG A 89 -9.33 -8.75 14.04
C ARG A 89 -10.28 -9.79 14.63
N GLN A 90 -11.56 -9.45 14.75
CA GLN A 90 -12.59 -10.41 15.17
C GLN A 90 -12.69 -11.61 14.22
N ALA A 91 -12.72 -11.36 12.90
CA ALA A 91 -12.90 -12.40 11.88
C ALA A 91 -11.75 -13.43 11.86
N VAL A 92 -10.53 -13.00 12.18
CA VAL A 92 -9.34 -13.87 12.23
C VAL A 92 -9.02 -14.39 13.64
N GLY A 93 -9.87 -14.09 14.63
CA GLY A 93 -9.67 -14.55 16.01
C GLY A 93 -8.57 -13.82 16.78
N ASP A 94 -8.15 -12.63 16.34
CA ASP A 94 -7.10 -11.82 16.98
C ASP A 94 -7.63 -10.99 18.16
N THR A 95 -8.02 -11.66 19.23
CA THR A 95 -8.56 -11.04 20.45
C THR A 95 -7.50 -10.34 21.31
N GLU A 96 -6.23 -10.76 21.19
CA GLU A 96 -5.11 -10.25 22.01
C GLU A 96 -4.21 -9.24 21.28
N GLY A 97 -4.36 -9.04 19.97
CA GLY A 97 -3.56 -8.07 19.21
C GLY A 97 -2.20 -8.61 18.81
N LYS A 98 -2.14 -9.91 18.53
CA LYS A 98 -0.91 -10.61 18.14
C LYS A 98 -0.61 -10.47 16.66
N PHE A 99 -1.58 -10.07 15.86
CA PHE A 99 -1.41 -9.97 14.42
C PHE A 99 -0.85 -8.59 14.06
N CYS A 100 0.05 -8.58 13.07
CA CYS A 100 0.57 -7.34 12.52
C CYS A 100 -0.55 -6.55 11.85
N THR A 101 -0.70 -5.27 12.21
CA THR A 101 -1.66 -4.33 11.61
C THR A 101 -0.99 -3.13 10.97
N SER A 102 0.34 -3.19 10.76
CA SER A 102 1.15 -2.03 10.36
C SER A 102 0.72 -1.44 9.02
N CYS A 103 0.35 -2.28 8.05
CA CYS A 103 -0.13 -1.82 6.74
C CYS A 103 -1.40 -0.94 6.83
N TYR A 104 -2.22 -1.14 7.87
CA TYR A 104 -3.48 -0.42 8.10
C TYR A 104 -3.36 0.74 9.09
N THR A 105 -2.33 0.72 9.95
CA THR A 105 -2.19 1.64 11.09
C THR A 105 -0.95 2.53 11.00
N GLY A 106 0.05 2.14 10.21
CA GLY A 106 1.38 2.75 10.21
C GLY A 106 2.19 2.48 11.49
N MET A 107 1.66 1.70 12.44
CA MET A 107 2.36 1.36 13.68
C MET A 107 3.14 0.05 13.48
N TYR A 108 4.46 0.13 13.50
CA TYR A 108 5.34 -1.02 13.33
C TYR A 108 5.82 -1.53 14.70
N PRO A 109 5.77 -2.86 14.94
CA PRO A 109 6.25 -3.46 16.20
C PRO A 109 7.78 -3.44 16.35
N THR A 110 8.51 -3.05 15.30
CA THR A 110 9.98 -2.92 15.31
C THR A 110 10.39 -1.53 14.87
N ASP A 111 11.56 -1.10 15.31
CA ASP A 111 12.21 0.07 14.73
C ASP A 111 12.48 -0.18 13.23
N LEU A 112 12.19 0.82 12.42
CA LEU A 112 12.47 0.77 10.99
C LEU A 112 13.84 1.39 10.77
N VAL A 113 14.77 0.58 10.26
CA VAL A 113 16.08 1.04 9.82
C VAL A 113 16.06 1.28 8.32
N GLN A 114 16.49 2.46 7.90
CA GLN A 114 16.66 2.77 6.49
C GLN A 114 17.94 2.09 6.00
N LEU A 115 17.79 0.97 5.30
CA LEU A 115 18.92 0.30 4.67
C LEU A 115 19.28 1.07 3.38
N GLU A 116 20.43 1.74 3.39
CA GLU A 116 21.04 2.22 2.15
C GLU A 116 21.52 1.00 1.35
N VAL A 117 20.75 0.60 0.34
CA VAL A 117 21.21 -0.38 -0.64
C VAL A 117 22.27 0.32 -1.48
N ARG A 118 23.55 0.10 -1.15
CA ARG A 118 24.65 0.47 -2.04
C ARG A 118 24.53 -0.35 -3.32
N GLU A 119 24.10 0.28 -4.40
CA GLU A 119 24.21 -0.32 -5.73
C GLU A 119 25.69 -0.65 -5.95
N SER A 120 25.97 -1.93 -6.22
CA SER A 120 27.32 -2.34 -6.61
C SER A 120 27.61 -1.67 -7.95
N ALA A 121 28.62 -0.79 -7.98
CA ALA A 121 29.00 -0.05 -9.16
C ALA A 121 29.17 -0.99 -10.38
N PRO A 122 28.71 -0.60 -11.58
CA PRO A 122 29.02 -1.35 -12.78
C PRO A 122 30.54 -1.38 -12.95
N ASN A 123 31.07 -2.59 -13.09
CA ASN A 123 32.50 -2.84 -13.24
C ASN A 123 33.03 -2.12 -14.50
N GLY A 124 33.76 -1.01 -14.35
CA GLY A 124 34.55 -0.45 -15.45
C GLY A 124 34.81 1.06 -15.46
N LYS A 125 36.08 1.39 -15.19
CA LYS A 125 36.90 2.52 -15.66
C LYS A 125 36.99 3.80 -14.80
N SER A 126 38.26 4.14 -14.58
CA SER A 126 38.88 5.26 -13.88
C SER A 126 38.45 6.65 -14.36
N GLY A 127 38.15 7.54 -13.41
CA GLY A 127 38.05 8.99 -13.60
C GLY A 127 38.06 9.73 -12.26
N GLU A 128 38.96 10.72 -12.13
CA GLU A 128 39.27 11.54 -10.94
C GLU A 128 38.10 12.41 -10.42
N PRO A 129 38.14 12.89 -9.17
CA PRO A 129 37.03 13.59 -8.53
C PRO A 129 36.96 15.07 -8.90
N LYS A 130 35.73 15.61 -9.04
CA LYS A 130 35.48 17.06 -9.03
C LYS A 130 34.56 17.43 -7.86
N SER A 131 34.96 18.51 -7.19
CA SER A 131 34.32 19.15 -6.04
C SER A 131 33.28 20.18 -6.49
N SER A 132 32.12 20.25 -5.81
CA SER A 132 31.47 21.52 -5.44
C SER A 132 30.19 21.33 -4.59
N ASN A 133 30.17 22.08 -3.48
CA ASN A 133 29.15 22.43 -2.48
C ASN A 133 27.63 22.30 -2.76
N GLY A 134 26.91 21.78 -1.75
CA GLY A 134 25.97 22.57 -0.90
C GLY A 134 24.45 22.42 -1.10
N SER A 135 23.75 21.77 -0.15
CA SER A 135 22.69 22.38 0.70
C SER A 135 21.87 21.35 1.51
N GLU A 136 21.60 21.72 2.76
CA GLU A 136 20.62 21.21 3.74
C GLU A 136 20.73 19.77 4.27
N THR A 137 21.39 19.65 5.43
CA THR A 137 21.48 18.43 6.24
C THR A 137 20.29 18.30 7.19
N VAL A 138 19.45 17.29 6.95
CA VAL A 138 18.71 16.60 8.02
C VAL A 138 19.75 15.83 8.86
N PRO A 139 19.73 15.86 10.20
CA PRO A 139 20.78 15.22 10.99
C PRO A 139 20.80 13.71 10.72
N ALA A 140 21.88 13.25 10.09
CA ALA A 140 22.15 11.84 9.90
C ALA A 140 22.49 11.22 11.26
N GLU A 141 21.58 10.41 11.79
CA GLU A 141 21.94 9.48 12.86
C GLU A 141 23.00 8.51 12.31
N ARG A 142 24.08 8.34 13.06
CA ARG A 142 25.27 7.61 12.63
C ARG A 142 24.89 6.17 12.26
N PRO A 143 25.33 5.64 11.10
CA PRO A 143 25.12 4.24 10.78
C PRO A 143 25.87 3.37 11.80
N VAL A 144 25.13 2.49 12.47
CA VAL A 144 25.71 1.44 13.31
C VAL A 144 26.29 0.38 12.38
N VAL A 145 27.61 0.27 12.34
CA VAL A 145 28.31 -0.79 11.61
C VAL A 145 28.23 -2.07 12.44
N VAL A 146 27.49 -3.06 11.95
CA VAL A 146 27.50 -4.42 12.53
C VAL A 146 28.54 -5.24 11.79
N GLU A 147 29.69 -5.46 12.42
CA GLU A 147 30.69 -6.39 11.93
C GLU A 147 30.17 -7.83 12.14
N ARG A 148 30.10 -8.62 11.07
CA ARG A 148 29.84 -10.06 11.17
C ARG A 148 31.13 -10.74 11.56
N GLU A 149 31.22 -11.27 12.78
CA GLU A 149 32.24 -12.26 13.12
C GLU A 149 31.97 -13.53 12.30
N GLY A 150 32.99 -13.96 11.57
CA GLY A 150 33.07 -15.26 10.90
C GLY A 150 34.06 -16.16 11.63
#